data_AF-A0A2W7AT98-F1
#
_entry.id   AF-A0A2W7AT98-F1
#
_cell.length_a   1.000
_cell.length_b   1.000
_cell.length_c   1.000
_cell.angle_alpha   90.00
_cell.angle_beta   90.00
_cell.angle_gamma   90.00
#
_symmetry.space_group_name_H-M   'P 1'
#
loop_
_entity.id
_entity.type
_entity.pdbx_description
1 polymer ?
#
loop_
_entity_poly.entity_id
_entity_poly.type
_entity_poly.pdbx_seq_one_letter_code
_entity_poly.pdbx_strand_id
1 'polypeptide(L)'
;MKPDLKRIEAALQQMDVHTVEQSLLPEPWTTEASSSRPFYSAQYDTCAAGEAIADAVSLPFETSSQIPSSWNLPVNSALAISLLQEMQTTVGGWQAVLQTIAQQAEAIYAEGPLIDGWLETEENSGGYRLCGISEAGQPWGRHCPAEQMPDVSLAIARYQRFQQALNRKRKLESRLTHVTEALIELHGQVLDSEP
;
A
#
# COMPACT_ATOMS: atom_id res chain seq x y z
N MET A 1 -40.93 17.67 5.31
CA MET A 1 -39.48 17.54 5.58
C MET A 1 -38.88 16.38 4.79
N LYS A 2 -38.95 16.42 3.45
CA LYS A 2 -38.39 15.42 2.53
C LYS A 2 -37.47 15.98 1.40
N PRO A 3 -37.27 17.30 1.20
CA PRO A 3 -36.38 17.77 0.14
C PRO A 3 -34.89 17.70 0.53
N ASP A 4 -34.56 17.82 1.82
CA ASP A 4 -33.17 17.88 2.28
C ASP A 4 -32.48 16.52 2.26
N LEU A 5 -33.21 15.43 2.59
CA LEU A 5 -32.69 14.07 2.53
C LEU A 5 -32.30 13.65 1.10
N LYS A 6 -33.08 14.04 0.08
CA LYS A 6 -32.74 13.78 -1.32
C LYS A 6 -31.53 14.59 -1.79
N ARG A 7 -31.31 15.77 -1.22
CA ARG A 7 -30.16 16.62 -1.53
C ARG A 7 -28.87 16.05 -0.94
N ILE A 8 -28.95 15.42 0.24
CA ILE A 8 -27.81 14.76 0.89
C ILE A 8 -27.45 13.44 0.18
N GLU A 9 -28.44 12.65 -0.25
CA GLU A 9 -28.20 11.43 -1.05
C GLU A 9 -27.56 11.74 -2.41
N ALA A 10 -28.01 12.80 -3.09
CA ALA A 10 -27.40 13.26 -4.33
C ALA A 10 -25.96 13.79 -4.13
N ALA A 11 -25.66 14.38 -2.97
CA ALA A 11 -24.30 14.82 -2.63
C ALA A 11 -23.37 13.64 -2.33
N LEU A 12 -23.88 12.57 -1.70
CA LEU A 12 -23.12 11.36 -1.41
C LEU A 12 -22.79 10.55 -2.68
N GLN A 13 -23.70 10.51 -3.66
CA GLN A 13 -23.46 9.84 -4.95
C GLN A 13 -22.42 10.57 -5.83
N GLN A 14 -22.17 11.86 -5.60
CA GLN A 14 -21.15 12.61 -6.34
C GLN A 14 -19.71 12.38 -5.82
N MET A 15 -19.53 11.88 -4.60
CA MET A 15 -18.21 11.64 -4.02
C MET A 15 -17.65 10.23 -4.31
N ASP A 16 -18.49 9.26 -4.65
CA ASP A 16 -18.07 7.86 -4.79
C ASP A 16 -17.43 7.55 -6.16
N VAL A 17 -17.67 8.39 -7.18
CA VAL A 17 -17.10 8.18 -8.54
C VAL A 17 -15.76 8.88 -8.73
N HIS A 18 -15.47 9.98 -8.01
CA HIS A 18 -14.18 10.69 -8.15
C HIS A 18 -13.08 10.19 -7.20
N THR A 19 -13.42 9.48 -6.13
CA THR A 19 -12.44 9.05 -5.12
C THR A 19 -11.64 7.80 -5.55
N VAL A 20 -12.17 7.00 -6.48
CA VAL A 20 -11.51 5.77 -6.95
C VAL A 20 -10.58 6.02 -8.16
N GLU A 21 -10.81 7.06 -8.97
CA GLU A 21 -9.95 7.38 -10.11
C GLU A 21 -8.73 8.28 -9.79
N GLN A 22 -8.77 9.08 -8.71
CA GLN A 22 -7.64 9.93 -8.32
C GLN A 22 -6.41 9.17 -7.80
N SER A 23 -6.48 7.84 -7.63
CA SER A 23 -5.32 7.01 -7.25
C SER A 23 -4.58 6.36 -8.43
N LEU A 24 -4.98 6.63 -9.68
CA LEU A 24 -4.44 5.90 -10.85
C LEU A 24 -3.79 6.76 -11.96
N LEU A 25 -3.53 8.05 -11.75
CA LEU A 25 -2.74 8.88 -12.68
C LEU A 25 -1.59 9.63 -11.97
N PRO A 26 -0.42 9.82 -12.61
CA PRO A 26 0.72 10.49 -12.02
C PRO A 26 0.51 12.02 -12.08
N GLU A 27 0.44 12.65 -10.91
CA GLU A 27 0.41 14.11 -10.79
C GLU A 27 1.71 14.72 -11.36
N PRO A 28 1.62 15.64 -12.34
CA PRO A 28 2.74 16.44 -12.81
C PRO A 28 3.10 17.45 -11.72
N TRP A 29 4.37 17.41 -11.30
CA TRP A 29 4.95 18.28 -10.29
C TRP A 29 4.75 19.76 -10.64
N THR A 30 4.15 20.53 -9.74
CA THR A 30 4.36 21.97 -9.63
C THR A 30 4.91 22.29 -8.25
N THR A 31 6.13 22.80 -8.26
CA THR A 31 6.85 23.46 -7.17
C THR A 31 5.97 24.44 -6.42
N GLU A 32 5.61 24.15 -5.17
CA GLU A 32 5.48 25.17 -4.13
C GLU A 32 5.95 24.61 -2.78
N ALA A 33 6.92 25.29 -2.19
CA ALA A 33 7.52 24.97 -0.91
C ALA A 33 6.62 25.42 0.25
N SER A 34 6.44 24.57 1.25
CA SER A 34 6.07 24.92 2.63
C SER A 34 6.45 23.73 3.51
N SER A 35 7.64 23.73 4.09
CA SER A 35 7.97 24.28 5.42
C SER A 35 7.12 23.71 6.56
N SER A 36 7.81 22.90 7.37
CA SER A 36 7.67 22.74 8.82
C SER A 36 6.73 21.66 9.40
N ARG A 37 7.42 20.61 9.87
CA ARG A 37 7.49 20.07 11.25
C ARG A 37 6.86 18.68 11.53
N PRO A 38 7.53 17.90 12.42
CA PRO A 38 7.33 16.47 12.56
C PRO A 38 6.19 16.11 13.52
N PHE A 39 5.54 15.01 13.17
CA PHE A 39 4.47 14.35 13.91
C PHE A 39 5.07 13.48 15.02
N TYR A 40 5.02 13.94 16.28
CA TYR A 40 5.09 13.05 17.45
C TYR A 40 4.26 13.59 18.61
N SER A 41 3.60 12.64 19.29
CA SER A 41 2.89 12.70 20.57
C SER A 41 1.40 13.05 20.57
N ALA A 42 0.57 12.00 20.67
CA ALA A 42 -0.66 12.08 21.44
C ALA A 42 -0.55 11.11 22.63
N GLN A 43 -0.57 11.71 23.83
CA GLN A 43 -0.65 11.13 25.15
C GLN A 43 -1.63 9.95 25.26
N TYR A 44 -1.25 8.92 26.01
CA TYR A 44 -2.18 8.08 26.73
C TYR A 44 -2.58 8.80 28.01
N ASP A 45 -3.87 8.95 28.26
CA ASP A 45 -4.41 9.25 29.59
C ASP A 45 -5.43 8.18 29.95
N THR A 46 -5.21 7.57 31.12
CA THR A 46 -6.09 6.61 31.78
C THR A 46 -6.68 7.28 33.01
N CYS A 47 -7.84 6.77 33.46
CA CYS A 47 -8.50 6.89 34.78
C CYS A 47 -9.69 7.87 34.82
N ALA A 48 -10.86 7.57 35.42
CA ALA A 48 -11.37 6.38 36.11
C ALA A 48 -12.89 6.52 36.39
N ALA A 49 -13.53 5.35 36.53
CA ALA A 49 -14.61 4.99 37.46
C ALA A 49 -16.05 5.55 37.30
N GLY A 50 -16.97 4.58 37.13
CA GLY A 50 -18.27 4.57 37.82
C GLY A 50 -19.49 4.72 36.91
N GLU A 51 -20.10 3.61 36.48
CA GLU A 51 -21.33 3.09 37.09
C GLU A 51 -21.82 1.84 36.36
N ALA A 52 -22.13 0.81 37.15
CA ALA A 52 -22.72 -0.44 36.70
C ALA A 52 -24.23 -0.25 36.57
N ILE A 53 -24.79 -0.58 35.41
CA ILE A 53 -26.21 -0.91 35.29
C ILE A 53 -26.31 -2.16 34.41
N ALA A 54 -26.72 -3.23 35.06
CA ALA A 54 -27.11 -4.48 34.44
C ALA A 54 -28.34 -4.24 33.56
N ASP A 55 -28.29 -4.69 32.31
CA ASP A 55 -29.45 -5.30 31.68
C ASP A 55 -29.02 -6.21 30.54
N ALA A 56 -29.34 -7.49 30.71
CA ALA A 56 -29.12 -8.54 29.74
C ALA A 56 -30.12 -8.38 28.60
N VAL A 57 -29.66 -7.84 27.46
CA VAL A 57 -30.43 -7.89 26.22
C VAL A 57 -30.17 -9.25 25.56
N SER A 58 -31.23 -10.05 25.54
CA SER A 58 -31.26 -11.42 25.02
C SER A 58 -31.01 -11.46 23.51
N LEU A 59 -30.07 -12.31 23.10
CA LEU A 59 -29.86 -12.71 21.71
C LEU A 59 -30.97 -13.71 21.29
N PRO A 60 -31.71 -13.48 20.20
CA PRO A 60 -32.54 -14.52 19.62
C PRO A 60 -31.69 -15.28 18.59
N PHE A 61 -31.06 -16.35 19.02
CA PHE A 61 -30.87 -17.48 18.11
C PHE A 61 -30.91 -18.76 18.92
N GLU A 62 -32.06 -19.42 18.84
CA GLU A 62 -32.31 -20.69 19.49
C GLU A 62 -31.29 -21.73 19.03
N THR A 63 -30.66 -22.35 20.02
CA THR A 63 -30.09 -23.69 19.91
C THR A 63 -31.16 -24.64 19.40
N SER A 64 -31.08 -25.03 18.13
CA SER A 64 -31.74 -26.24 17.65
C SER A 64 -30.70 -27.34 17.46
N SER A 65 -30.69 -28.25 18.43
CA SER A 65 -29.92 -29.48 18.46
C SER A 65 -30.47 -30.46 17.42
N GLN A 66 -30.05 -30.33 16.17
CA GLN A 66 -30.15 -31.36 15.13
C GLN A 66 -29.24 -31.00 13.95
N ILE A 67 -27.97 -31.40 14.05
CA ILE A 67 -27.08 -31.48 12.88
C ILE A 67 -27.21 -32.91 12.35
N PRO A 68 -27.95 -33.17 11.26
CA PRO A 68 -27.79 -34.42 10.53
C PRO A 68 -26.39 -34.43 9.93
N SER A 69 -25.63 -35.48 10.24
CA SER A 69 -24.31 -35.78 9.69
C SER A 69 -24.43 -36.11 8.20
N SER A 70 -24.48 -35.07 7.36
CA SER A 70 -24.14 -35.18 5.95
C SER A 70 -23.74 -33.80 5.43
N TRP A 71 -22.46 -33.46 5.53
CA TRP A 71 -21.88 -32.35 4.78
C TRP A 71 -21.76 -32.72 3.30
N ASN A 72 -22.87 -33.07 2.67
CA ASN A 72 -22.99 -32.99 1.22
C ASN A 72 -23.63 -31.64 0.91
N LEU A 73 -22.92 -30.56 1.24
CA LEU A 73 -23.19 -29.30 0.56
C LEU A 73 -22.80 -29.54 -0.88
N PRO A 74 -23.72 -29.41 -1.87
CA PRO A 74 -23.29 -29.33 -3.25
C PRO A 74 -22.40 -28.11 -3.33
N VAL A 75 -21.09 -28.31 -3.38
CA VAL A 75 -20.13 -27.26 -3.71
C VAL A 75 -20.65 -26.71 -5.03
N ASN A 76 -21.17 -25.48 -4.98
CA ASN A 76 -21.71 -24.84 -6.15
C ASN A 76 -20.52 -24.61 -7.09
N SER A 77 -20.34 -25.52 -8.04
CA SER A 77 -19.20 -25.51 -8.95
C SER A 77 -19.19 -24.23 -9.76
N ALA A 78 -20.35 -23.63 -10.05
CA ALA A 78 -20.44 -22.33 -10.69
C ALA A 78 -19.85 -21.20 -9.82
N LEU A 79 -20.04 -21.26 -8.51
CA LEU A 79 -19.45 -20.31 -7.55
C LEU A 79 -17.94 -20.54 -7.34
N ALA A 80 -17.50 -21.81 -7.27
CA ALA A 80 -16.08 -22.13 -7.19
C ALA A 80 -15.33 -21.71 -8.48
N ILE A 81 -15.93 -21.94 -9.65
CA ILE A 81 -15.39 -21.50 -10.94
C ILE A 81 -15.33 -19.96 -10.99
N SER A 82 -16.36 -19.24 -10.56
CA SER A 82 -16.31 -17.77 -10.56
C SER A 82 -15.20 -17.22 -9.66
N LEU A 83 -14.99 -17.85 -8.50
CA LEU A 83 -13.93 -17.45 -7.56
C LEU A 83 -12.53 -17.72 -8.12
N LEU A 84 -12.31 -18.87 -8.75
CA LEU A 84 -11.03 -19.17 -9.42
C LEU A 84 -10.78 -18.21 -10.60
N GLN A 85 -11.84 -17.85 -11.32
CA GLN A 85 -11.75 -16.92 -12.44
C GLN A 85 -11.45 -15.49 -11.94
N GLU A 86 -12.05 -15.07 -10.83
CA GLU A 86 -11.72 -13.80 -10.15
C GLU A 86 -10.26 -13.77 -9.68
N MET A 87 -9.78 -14.85 -9.06
CA MET A 87 -8.37 -14.99 -8.67
C MET A 87 -7.45 -14.92 -9.88
N GLN A 88 -7.75 -15.64 -10.95
CA GLN A 88 -6.94 -15.61 -12.17
C GLN A 88 -6.91 -14.21 -12.80
N THR A 89 -8.05 -13.51 -12.80
CA THR A 89 -8.13 -12.13 -13.31
C THR A 89 -7.30 -11.18 -12.44
N THR A 90 -7.34 -11.37 -11.13
CA THR A 90 -6.58 -10.57 -10.15
C THR A 90 -5.07 -10.80 -10.29
N VAL A 91 -4.64 -12.06 -10.37
CA VAL A 91 -3.22 -12.43 -10.57
C VAL A 91 -2.73 -11.96 -11.93
N GLY A 92 -3.54 -12.09 -12.98
CA GLY A 92 -3.23 -11.55 -14.30
C GLY A 92 -3.03 -10.03 -14.28
N GLY A 93 -3.89 -9.31 -13.55
CA GLY A 93 -3.73 -7.88 -13.32
C GLY A 93 -2.42 -7.53 -12.57
N TRP A 94 -2.06 -8.28 -11.53
CA TRP A 94 -0.80 -8.06 -10.81
C TRP A 94 0.42 -8.36 -11.66
N GLN A 95 0.37 -9.40 -12.50
CA GLN A 95 1.45 -9.73 -13.42
C GLN A 95 1.65 -8.64 -14.48
N ALA A 96 0.58 -8.07 -15.01
CA ALA A 96 0.66 -6.92 -15.92
C ALA A 96 1.33 -5.72 -15.21
N VAL A 97 0.94 -5.43 -13.97
CA VAL A 97 1.56 -4.34 -13.19
C VAL A 97 3.04 -4.61 -12.93
N LEU A 98 3.43 -5.85 -12.61
CA LEU A 98 4.83 -6.24 -12.43
C LEU A 98 5.66 -6.01 -13.71
N GLN A 99 5.11 -6.35 -14.88
CA GLN A 99 5.76 -6.08 -16.16
C GLN A 99 5.94 -4.59 -16.40
N THR A 100 4.91 -3.77 -16.13
CA THR A 100 5.00 -2.32 -16.24
C THR A 100 6.06 -1.73 -15.31
N ILE A 101 6.13 -2.20 -14.06
CA ILE A 101 7.14 -1.73 -13.10
C ILE A 101 8.56 -2.10 -13.57
N ALA A 102 8.74 -3.29 -14.15
CA ALA A 102 10.04 -3.70 -14.71
C ALA A 102 10.46 -2.78 -15.88
N GLN A 103 9.54 -2.47 -16.79
CA GLN A 103 9.79 -1.53 -17.89
C GLN A 103 10.10 -0.11 -17.38
N GLN A 104 9.38 0.35 -16.36
CA GLN A 104 9.63 1.65 -15.74
C GLN A 104 11.01 1.72 -15.10
N ALA A 105 11.46 0.65 -14.44
CA ALA A 105 12.79 0.55 -13.87
C ALA A 105 13.88 0.65 -14.94
N GLU A 106 13.74 -0.07 -16.06
CA GLU A 106 14.66 0.00 -17.20
C GLU A 106 14.70 1.39 -17.83
N ALA A 107 13.55 2.04 -17.96
CA ALA A 107 13.49 3.42 -18.46
C ALA A 107 14.26 4.40 -17.57
N ILE A 108 14.10 4.30 -16.24
CA ILE A 108 14.83 5.15 -15.28
C ILE A 108 16.34 4.92 -15.38
N TYR A 109 16.79 3.67 -15.57
CA TYR A 109 18.20 3.36 -15.79
C TYR A 109 18.77 3.98 -17.08
N ALA A 110 17.96 4.14 -18.12
CA ALA A 110 18.38 4.76 -19.37
C ALA A 110 18.55 6.29 -19.28
N GLU A 111 17.96 6.95 -18.26
CA GLU A 111 18.02 8.41 -18.11
C GLU A 111 19.37 8.95 -17.60
N GLY A 112 20.18 8.11 -16.95
CA GLY A 112 21.53 8.48 -16.51
C GLY A 112 21.90 8.01 -15.09
N PRO A 113 22.90 8.64 -14.44
CA PRO A 113 23.42 8.16 -13.17
C PRO A 113 22.39 8.28 -12.05
N LEU A 114 22.37 7.24 -11.21
CA LEU A 114 21.55 7.13 -10.02
C LEU A 114 22.48 7.32 -8.82
N ILE A 115 22.17 8.27 -7.95
CA ILE A 115 22.98 8.56 -6.76
C ILE A 115 22.12 8.30 -5.52
N ASP A 116 22.60 7.42 -4.66
CA ASP A 116 22.06 7.25 -3.31
C ASP A 116 22.73 8.24 -2.37
N GLY A 117 21.96 9.19 -1.86
CA GLY A 117 22.43 10.22 -0.94
C GLY A 117 21.45 11.36 -0.77
N TRP A 118 21.83 12.29 0.09
CA TRP A 118 21.09 13.52 0.36
C TRP A 118 22.04 14.71 0.34
N LEU A 119 21.48 15.88 0.03
CA LEU A 119 22.23 17.14 -0.02
C LEU A 119 22.07 17.90 1.29
N GLU A 120 23.19 18.32 1.86
CA GLU A 120 23.26 19.17 3.03
C GLU A 120 23.90 20.51 2.65
N THR A 121 23.48 21.58 3.29
CA THR A 121 24.12 22.89 3.18
C THR A 121 25.33 22.94 4.11
N GLU A 122 26.48 23.36 3.62
CA GLU A 122 27.64 23.60 4.47
C GLU A 122 27.54 24.97 5.16
N GLU A 123 27.51 24.97 6.49
CA GLU A 123 27.40 26.19 7.30
C GLU A 123 28.60 27.13 7.16
N ASN A 124 29.79 26.62 6.82
CA ASN A 124 31.04 27.40 6.84
C ASN A 124 31.46 27.93 5.46
N SER A 125 30.96 27.37 4.37
CA SER A 125 31.44 27.66 3.00
C SER A 125 30.36 28.23 2.07
N GLY A 126 29.09 28.22 2.48
CA GLY A 126 27.97 28.56 1.60
C GLY A 126 27.81 27.59 0.42
N GLY A 127 28.49 26.44 0.47
CA GLY A 127 28.41 25.37 -0.51
C GLY A 127 27.44 24.28 -0.09
N TYR A 128 27.36 23.25 -0.91
CA TYR A 128 26.58 22.05 -0.62
C TYR A 128 27.51 20.85 -0.44
N ARG A 129 27.06 19.88 0.36
CA ARG A 129 27.73 18.60 0.55
C ARG A 129 26.76 17.48 0.21
N LEU A 130 27.19 16.55 -0.62
CA LEU A 130 26.50 15.29 -0.85
C LEU A 130 26.92 14.32 0.25
N CYS A 131 25.95 13.86 1.03
CA CYS A 131 26.13 12.90 2.10
C CYS A 131 25.45 11.58 1.72
N GLY A 132 26.02 10.45 2.15
CA GLY A 132 25.45 9.14 1.90
C GLY A 132 26.03 8.08 2.82
N ILE A 133 25.48 6.87 2.73
CA ILE A 133 25.96 5.70 3.47
C ILE A 133 26.64 4.77 2.47
N SER A 134 27.85 4.34 2.77
CA SER A 134 28.56 3.34 1.94
C SER A 134 27.98 1.94 2.18
N GLU A 135 28.28 0.99 1.31
CA GLU A 135 27.93 -0.44 1.52
C GLU A 135 28.49 -0.99 2.85
N ALA A 136 29.55 -0.39 3.39
CA ALA A 136 30.15 -0.72 4.69
C ALA A 136 29.42 -0.06 5.89
N GLY A 137 28.32 0.67 5.67
CA GLY A 137 27.57 1.37 6.71
C GLY A 137 28.26 2.63 7.26
N GLN A 138 29.37 3.06 6.65
CA GLN A 138 30.08 4.27 7.06
C GLN A 138 29.51 5.50 6.32
N PRO A 139 29.26 6.62 7.02
CA PRO A 139 28.85 7.86 6.38
C PRO A 139 30.00 8.43 5.56
N TRP A 140 29.70 8.91 4.36
CA TRP A 140 30.64 9.65 3.52
C TRP A 140 30.03 10.99 3.11
N GLY A 141 30.88 11.98 2.90
CA GLY A 141 30.49 13.32 2.48
C GLY A 141 31.45 13.85 1.42
N ARG A 142 30.93 14.39 0.33
CA ARG A 142 31.73 15.07 -0.71
C ARG A 142 31.21 16.48 -0.92
N HIS A 143 32.11 17.45 -0.96
CA HIS A 143 31.77 18.82 -1.30
C HIS A 143 31.30 18.87 -2.75
N CYS A 144 30.19 19.55 -3.00
CA CYS A 144 29.60 19.69 -4.31
C CYS A 144 29.42 21.19 -4.62
N PRO A 145 30.01 21.70 -5.71
CA PRO A 145 29.86 23.11 -6.08
C PRO A 145 28.41 23.39 -6.51
N ALA A 146 27.97 24.64 -6.33
CA ALA A 146 26.59 25.06 -6.63
C ALA A 146 26.17 24.78 -8.09
N GLU A 147 27.12 24.78 -9.02
CA GLU A 147 26.88 24.49 -10.44
C GLU A 147 26.47 23.03 -10.70
N GLN A 148 26.90 22.08 -9.85
CA GLN A 148 26.58 20.64 -9.97
C GLN A 148 25.33 20.22 -9.18
N MET A 149 24.77 21.12 -8.37
CA MET A 149 23.54 20.87 -7.63
C MET A 149 22.36 20.39 -8.47
N PRO A 150 22.00 21.02 -9.61
CA PRO A 150 20.85 20.56 -10.39
C PRO A 150 21.04 19.12 -10.87
N ASP A 151 22.22 18.77 -11.36
CA ASP A 151 22.52 17.42 -11.85
C ASP A 151 22.48 16.38 -10.73
N VAL A 152 23.08 16.67 -9.57
CA VAL A 152 23.09 15.76 -8.41
C VAL A 152 21.68 15.60 -7.83
N SER A 153 20.90 16.69 -7.73
CA SER A 153 19.52 16.63 -7.26
C SER A 153 18.64 15.78 -8.18
N LEU A 154 18.82 15.88 -9.49
CA LEU A 154 18.13 15.06 -10.47
C LEU A 154 18.53 13.59 -10.34
N ALA A 155 19.81 13.30 -10.17
CA ALA A 155 20.31 11.94 -9.96
C ALA A 155 19.74 11.30 -8.67
N ILE A 156 19.62 12.08 -7.58
CA ILE A 156 18.96 11.63 -6.34
C ILE A 156 17.46 11.41 -6.56
N ALA A 157 16.77 12.31 -7.26
CA ALA A 157 15.35 12.16 -7.56
C ALA A 157 15.07 10.90 -8.40
N ARG A 158 15.93 10.61 -9.38
CA ARG A 158 15.88 9.36 -10.16
C ARG A 158 16.05 8.14 -9.26
N TYR A 159 17.01 8.20 -8.34
CA TYR A 159 17.24 7.11 -7.38
C TYR A 159 16.02 6.87 -6.48
N GLN A 160 15.39 7.94 -5.98
CA GLN A 160 14.18 7.83 -5.16
C GLN A 160 13.01 7.19 -5.94
N ARG A 161 12.80 7.60 -7.20
CA ARG A 161 11.78 6.98 -8.08
C ARG A 161 12.07 5.51 -8.34
N PHE A 162 13.35 5.19 -8.58
CA PHE A 162 13.78 3.81 -8.77
C PHE A 162 13.49 2.95 -7.54
N GLN A 163 13.84 3.44 -6.34
CA GLN A 163 13.54 2.75 -5.09
C GLN A 163 12.03 2.60 -4.85
N GLN A 164 11.23 3.61 -5.20
CA GLN A 164 9.77 3.53 -5.15
C GLN A 164 9.22 2.41 -6.05
N ALA A 165 9.75 2.28 -7.28
CA ALA A 165 9.38 1.21 -8.20
C ALA A 165 9.74 -0.18 -7.62
N LEU A 166 10.95 -0.34 -7.05
CA LEU A 166 11.37 -1.58 -6.41
C LEU A 166 10.52 -1.95 -5.18
N ASN A 167 10.16 -0.98 -4.36
CA ASN A 167 9.28 -1.20 -3.20
C ASN A 167 7.89 -1.68 -3.64
N ARG A 168 7.34 -1.09 -4.71
CA ARG A 168 6.05 -1.50 -5.28
C ARG A 168 6.14 -2.93 -5.84
N LYS A 169 7.24 -3.28 -6.52
CA LYS A 169 7.50 -4.64 -6.99
C LYS A 169 7.51 -5.64 -5.84
N ARG A 170 8.32 -5.41 -4.79
CA ARG A 170 8.40 -6.30 -3.62
C ARG A 170 7.04 -6.51 -2.93
N LYS A 171 6.21 -5.45 -2.86
CA LYS A 171 4.86 -5.56 -2.31
C LYS A 171 3.96 -6.50 -3.14
N LEU A 172 4.04 -6.42 -4.47
CA LEU A 172 3.28 -7.31 -5.36
C LEU A 172 3.78 -8.77 -5.28
N GLU A 173 5.09 -8.96 -5.20
CA GLU A 173 5.68 -10.29 -5.00
C GLU A 173 5.21 -10.92 -3.70
N SER A 174 5.21 -10.18 -2.59
CA SER A 174 4.68 -10.65 -1.30
C SER A 174 3.20 -11.05 -1.39
N ARG A 175 2.37 -10.29 -2.12
CA ARG A 175 0.96 -10.63 -2.33
C ARG A 175 0.80 -11.91 -3.15
N LEU A 176 1.60 -12.10 -4.18
CA LEU A 176 1.60 -13.31 -5.00
C LEU A 176 1.99 -14.54 -4.16
N THR A 177 3.04 -14.41 -3.34
CA THR A 177 3.48 -15.48 -2.42
C THR A 177 2.37 -15.83 -1.43
N HIS A 178 1.71 -14.83 -0.85
CA HIS A 178 0.62 -15.06 0.09
C HIS A 178 -0.58 -15.78 -0.53
N VAL A 179 -0.97 -15.41 -1.75
CA VAL A 179 -2.04 -16.14 -2.47
C VAL A 179 -1.62 -17.58 -2.77
N THR A 180 -0.36 -17.79 -3.14
CA THR A 180 0.16 -19.13 -3.41
C THR A 180 0.14 -20.00 -2.15
N GLU A 181 0.55 -19.45 -1.02
CA GLU A 181 0.51 -20.12 0.28
C GLU A 181 -0.93 -20.47 0.70
N ALA A 182 -1.87 -19.53 0.60
CA ALA A 182 -3.27 -19.76 0.91
C ALA A 182 -3.91 -20.84 0.01
N LEU A 183 -3.54 -20.89 -1.28
CA LEU A 183 -4.01 -21.94 -2.20
C LEU A 183 -3.43 -23.31 -1.84
N ILE A 184 -2.16 -23.39 -1.43
CA ILE A 184 -1.54 -24.64 -0.98
C ILE A 184 -2.21 -25.14 0.30
N GLU A 185 -2.46 -24.25 1.27
CA GLU A 185 -3.14 -24.60 2.53
C GLU A 185 -4.56 -25.12 2.27
N LEU A 186 -5.33 -24.41 1.42
CA LEU A 186 -6.69 -24.83 1.07
C LEU A 186 -6.70 -26.15 0.30
N HIS A 187 -5.74 -26.36 -0.61
CA HIS A 187 -5.59 -27.64 -1.30
C HIS A 187 -5.21 -28.79 -0.34
N GLY A 188 -4.38 -28.53 0.66
CA GLY A 188 -4.07 -29.48 1.73
C GLY A 188 -5.30 -29.88 2.54
N GLN A 189 -6.10 -28.91 2.98
CA GLN A 189 -7.35 -29.16 3.72
C GLN A 189 -8.36 -30.01 2.92
N VAL A 190 -8.42 -29.81 1.60
CA VAL A 190 -9.30 -30.60 0.73
C VAL A 190 -8.81 -32.05 0.61
N LEU A 191 -7.49 -32.27 0.49
CA LEU A 191 -6.90 -33.61 0.41
C LEU A 191 -6.98 -34.37 1.75
N ASP A 192 -6.79 -33.70 2.88
CA ASP A 192 -6.88 -34.31 4.22
C ASP A 192 -8.34 -34.59 4.63
N SER A 193 -9.32 -34.04 3.89
CA SER A 193 -10.75 -34.28 4.08
C SER A 193 -11.31 -35.43 3.24
N GLU A 194 -10.47 -36.12 2.45
CA GLU A 194 -10.85 -37.31 1.68
C GLU A 194 -10.62 -38.59 2.53
N PRO A 195 -11.67 -39.36 2.88
CA PRO A 195 -11.56 -40.60 3.67
C PRO A 195 -11.12 -41.83 2.87
#